data_AF-A0A968RKP0-F1
#
_entry.id   AF-A0A968RKP0-F1
#
_cell.length_a   1.000
_cell.length_b   1.000
_cell.length_c   1.000
_cell.angle_alpha   90.00
_cell.angle_beta   90.00
_cell.angle_gamma   90.00
#
_symmetry.space_group_name_H-M   'P 1'
#
loop_
_entity.id
_entity.type
_entity.pdbx_description
1 polymer ?
#
loop_
_entity_poly.entity_id
_entity_poly.type
_entity_poly.pdbx_seq_one_letter_code
_entity_poly.pdbx_strand_id
1 'polypeptide(L)'
;MKTSVFCISKLQWIIIPLSLFFVFTSCDIKTPKAISSSTSQKNPPPSTKVTEVPKGTPKSESAPTIETPKPPMTEEKSVPKKNKIDWSNPVAVLAGNYGNLLICDKKEVKLLEHILYYADSIHAKKIPYSQATANDCSGTFIRMNEYLNKFCPESSFPSFKVVRSTRDLVKYYHDAKQLVFIKTPINSDSLIQPGAVMFYTHGGRGGKLEITPQNMQSLVNHVGVVYSVERDPTTGVVKNYLLFHGQNPKRGIGITKYHLESLMVRVPSLILMVMVLNSGWQLRQ
;
A
#
# COMPACT_ATOMS: atom_id res chain seq x y z
N MET A 1 39.43 34.83 -40.92
CA MET A 1 38.71 33.84 -41.76
C MET A 1 39.34 32.48 -41.55
N LYS A 2 38.66 31.57 -40.85
CA LYS A 2 39.08 30.18 -40.66
C LYS A 2 37.89 29.31 -41.07
N THR A 3 38.06 28.57 -42.16
CA THR A 3 37.10 27.64 -42.73
C THR A 3 37.26 26.28 -42.03
N SER A 4 36.20 25.80 -41.40
CA SER A 4 36.13 24.45 -40.84
C SER A 4 35.38 23.54 -41.81
N VAL A 5 36.05 22.47 -42.24
CA VAL A 5 35.54 21.43 -43.14
C VAL A 5 34.75 20.40 -42.32
N PHE A 6 33.50 20.14 -42.70
CA PHE A 6 32.68 19.07 -42.15
C PHE A 6 32.99 17.74 -42.84
N CYS A 7 33.31 16.72 -42.04
CA CYS A 7 33.50 15.34 -42.50
C CYS A 7 32.20 14.54 -42.26
N ILE A 8 31.58 14.06 -43.34
CA ILE A 8 30.35 13.24 -43.30
C ILE A 8 30.76 11.77 -43.21
N SER A 9 30.49 11.13 -42.06
CA SER A 9 30.68 9.70 -41.86
C SER A 9 29.50 8.93 -42.45
N LYS A 10 29.80 8.01 -43.39
CA LYS A 10 28.86 7.09 -44.02
C LYS A 10 28.43 6.00 -43.01
N LEU A 11 27.13 5.92 -42.74
CA LEU A 11 26.52 4.84 -41.97
C LEU A 11 26.18 3.68 -42.93
N GLN A 12 26.94 2.59 -42.87
CA GLN A 12 26.62 1.35 -43.58
C GLN A 12 25.59 0.54 -42.79
N TRP A 13 24.48 0.22 -43.46
CA TRP A 13 23.46 -0.71 -42.97
C TRP A 13 23.94 -2.15 -43.19
N ILE A 14 24.17 -2.88 -42.09
CA ILE A 14 24.41 -4.33 -42.15
C ILE A 14 23.05 -5.03 -41.97
N ILE A 15 22.59 -5.66 -43.05
CA ILE A 15 21.47 -6.60 -43.05
C ILE A 15 22.04 -7.95 -42.59
N ILE A 16 21.63 -8.44 -41.41
CA ILE A 16 21.93 -9.81 -40.97
C ILE A 16 20.70 -10.68 -41.24
N PRO A 17 20.79 -11.73 -42.07
CA PRO A 17 19.67 -12.61 -42.33
C PRO A 17 19.47 -13.63 -41.21
N LEU A 18 18.18 -13.84 -40.99
CA LEU A 18 17.47 -14.87 -40.26
C LEU A 18 17.99 -16.29 -40.55
N SER A 19 18.39 -17.03 -39.52
CA SER A 19 18.17 -18.48 -39.37
C SER A 19 18.99 -19.04 -38.20
N LEU A 20 18.35 -19.39 -37.09
CA LEU A 20 18.87 -20.44 -36.23
C LEU A 20 17.71 -21.27 -35.67
N PHE A 21 17.61 -22.48 -36.19
CA PHE A 21 16.77 -23.57 -35.70
C PHE A 21 17.14 -23.88 -34.24
N PHE A 22 16.19 -23.73 -33.32
CA PHE A 22 16.28 -24.40 -32.02
C PHE A 22 15.59 -25.75 -32.13
N VAL A 23 16.42 -26.80 -32.22
CA VAL A 23 16.03 -28.19 -32.02
C VAL A 23 15.71 -28.37 -30.54
N PHE A 24 14.45 -28.67 -30.23
CA PHE A 24 14.03 -29.10 -28.90
C PHE A 24 14.57 -30.51 -28.63
N THR A 25 15.61 -30.63 -27.81
CA THR A 25 15.97 -31.91 -27.18
C THR A 25 15.13 -32.08 -25.92
N SER A 26 14.19 -33.01 -25.99
CA SER A 26 13.39 -33.50 -24.88
C SER A 26 14.26 -34.00 -23.73
N CYS A 27 14.14 -33.39 -22.55
CA CYS A 27 14.64 -33.98 -21.31
C CYS A 27 13.51 -34.80 -20.67
N ASP A 28 13.79 -36.10 -20.49
CA ASP A 28 12.97 -37.04 -19.73
C ASP A 28 12.71 -36.54 -18.30
N ILE A 29 11.46 -36.20 -18.03
CA ILE A 29 10.97 -35.93 -16.68
C ILE A 29 10.80 -37.28 -15.97
N LYS A 30 11.72 -37.59 -15.06
CA LYS A 30 11.54 -38.68 -14.09
C LYS A 30 10.38 -38.32 -13.13
N THR A 31 9.28 -39.04 -13.28
CA THR A 31 8.13 -39.05 -12.36
C THR A 31 8.54 -39.60 -10.99
N PRO A 32 8.39 -38.82 -9.89
CA PRO A 32 8.51 -39.39 -8.55
C PRO A 32 7.28 -40.23 -8.21
N LYS A 33 7.61 -41.39 -7.63
CA LYS A 33 6.77 -42.51 -7.20
C LYS A 33 5.64 -42.06 -6.26
N ALA A 34 4.42 -42.48 -6.55
CA ALA A 34 3.27 -42.37 -5.66
C ALA A 34 3.57 -43.11 -4.33
N ILE A 35 3.51 -42.39 -3.20
CA ILE A 35 3.47 -42.99 -1.87
C ILE A 35 2.00 -43.09 -1.45
N SER A 36 1.61 -44.34 -1.31
CA SER A 36 0.32 -44.83 -0.88
C SER A 36 -0.02 -44.38 0.54
N SER A 37 -1.30 -44.04 0.69
CA SER A 37 -2.13 -43.94 1.89
C SER A 37 -1.73 -44.79 3.10
N SER A 38 -1.79 -44.18 4.29
CA SER A 38 -2.24 -44.87 5.50
C SER A 38 -3.17 -43.97 6.30
N THR A 39 -4.45 -44.32 6.23
CA THR A 39 -5.56 -43.87 7.08
C THR A 39 -5.28 -44.20 8.54
N SER A 40 -5.45 -43.23 9.45
CA SER A 40 -5.71 -43.53 10.86
C SER A 40 -6.68 -42.50 11.43
N GLN A 41 -7.96 -42.84 11.36
CA GLN A 41 -9.01 -42.26 12.19
C GLN A 41 -8.68 -42.54 13.67
N LYS A 42 -8.70 -41.50 14.51
CA LYS A 42 -8.96 -41.67 15.95
C LYS A 42 -9.79 -40.49 16.47
N ASN A 43 -11.06 -40.84 16.67
CA ASN A 43 -12.13 -40.31 17.52
C ASN A 43 -11.98 -38.94 18.21
N PRO A 44 -13.06 -38.12 18.20
CA PRO A 44 -13.14 -36.89 18.98
C PRO A 44 -13.42 -37.16 20.48
N PRO A 45 -12.93 -36.28 21.39
CA PRO A 45 -13.25 -36.34 22.81
C PRO A 45 -14.67 -35.80 23.13
N PRO A 46 -15.23 -36.19 24.29
CA PRO A 46 -16.65 -36.07 24.60
C PRO A 46 -17.13 -34.65 24.94
N SER A 47 -18.36 -34.40 24.50
CA SER A 47 -19.21 -33.25 24.80
C SER A 47 -19.31 -32.98 26.30
N THR A 48 -18.92 -31.77 26.72
CA THR A 48 -19.11 -31.29 28.10
C THR A 48 -20.42 -30.51 28.17
N LYS A 49 -21.30 -30.96 29.07
CA LYS A 49 -22.55 -30.33 29.53
C LYS A 49 -22.42 -28.81 29.66
N VAL A 50 -23.27 -28.08 28.94
CA VAL A 50 -23.55 -26.67 29.22
C VAL A 50 -24.70 -26.59 30.21
N THR A 51 -24.42 -25.98 31.35
CA THR A 51 -25.36 -25.63 32.43
C THR A 51 -26.27 -24.49 31.97
N GLU A 52 -27.59 -24.67 32.15
CA GLU A 52 -28.61 -23.63 32.00
C GLU A 52 -28.33 -22.44 32.92
N VAL A 53 -28.38 -21.23 32.37
CA VAL A 53 -28.37 -19.97 33.12
C VAL A 53 -29.75 -19.29 32.97
N PRO A 54 -30.30 -18.68 34.04
CA PRO A 54 -31.70 -18.27 34.08
C PRO A 54 -32.03 -17.04 33.22
N LYS A 55 -33.25 -17.08 32.70
CA LYS A 55 -34.01 -16.03 32.03
C LYS A 55 -34.25 -14.84 32.97
N GLY A 56 -33.50 -13.76 32.79
CA GLY A 56 -33.72 -12.45 33.41
C GLY A 56 -34.11 -11.41 32.36
N THR A 57 -35.33 -10.89 32.47
CA THR A 57 -35.90 -9.84 31.62
C THR A 57 -35.41 -8.46 32.06
N PRO A 58 -34.80 -7.63 31.19
CA PRO A 58 -34.58 -6.22 31.49
C PRO A 58 -35.78 -5.37 31.05
N LYS A 59 -36.21 -4.52 31.99
CA LYS A 59 -37.19 -3.44 31.83
C LYS A 59 -36.86 -2.54 30.64
N SER A 60 -37.90 -2.22 29.89
CA SER A 60 -37.97 -1.09 28.96
C SER A 60 -37.91 0.22 29.76
N GLU A 61 -36.82 0.97 29.60
CA GLU A 61 -36.64 2.31 30.15
C GLU A 61 -36.69 3.33 28.99
N SER A 62 -37.53 4.33 29.18
CA SER A 62 -37.95 5.35 28.23
C SER A 62 -36.81 6.26 27.77
N ALA A 63 -36.77 6.54 26.46
CA ALA A 63 -35.82 7.45 25.83
C ALA A 63 -36.04 8.91 26.26
N PRO A 64 -34.97 9.68 26.55
CA PRO A 64 -35.06 11.13 26.70
C PRO A 64 -35.10 11.82 25.32
N THR A 65 -36.04 12.74 25.16
CA THR A 65 -36.17 13.65 24.02
C THR A 65 -34.96 14.59 23.97
N ILE A 66 -34.15 14.47 22.91
CA ILE A 66 -33.05 15.41 22.64
C ILE A 66 -33.62 16.58 21.85
N GLU A 67 -33.63 17.76 22.47
CA GLU A 67 -33.90 19.03 21.78
C GLU A 67 -32.74 19.37 20.85
N THR A 68 -33.06 19.59 19.58
CA THR A 68 -32.12 20.00 18.53
C THR A 68 -31.79 21.49 18.67
N PRO A 69 -30.53 21.88 18.93
CA PRO A 69 -30.14 23.29 18.90
C PRO A 69 -30.08 23.79 17.45
N LYS A 70 -30.74 24.92 17.22
CA LYS A 70 -30.73 25.68 15.97
C LYS A 70 -29.31 26.23 15.71
N PRO A 71 -28.66 25.93 14.57
CA PRO A 71 -27.35 26.50 14.27
C PRO A 71 -27.47 28.00 13.93
N PRO A 72 -26.55 28.84 14.43
CA PRO A 72 -26.51 30.26 14.10
C PRO A 72 -26.01 30.49 12.67
N MET A 73 -26.52 31.58 12.10
CA MET A 73 -26.27 32.04 10.74
C MET A 73 -24.82 32.49 10.51
N THR A 74 -24.31 32.07 9.36
CA THR A 74 -23.54 32.83 8.36
C THR A 74 -22.29 33.58 8.83
N GLU A 75 -21.13 32.93 8.63
CA GLU A 75 -19.86 33.62 8.45
C GLU A 75 -19.37 33.38 7.01
N GLU A 76 -19.17 34.48 6.30
CA GLU A 76 -18.81 34.55 4.89
C GLU A 76 -17.34 34.12 4.71
N LYS A 77 -17.14 32.89 4.19
CA LYS A 77 -15.81 32.37 3.87
C LYS A 77 -15.26 33.10 2.64
N SER A 78 -14.21 33.88 2.86
CA SER A 78 -13.36 34.38 1.79
C SER A 78 -12.80 33.22 0.97
N VAL A 79 -13.01 33.28 -0.35
CA VAL A 79 -12.54 32.28 -1.31
C VAL A 79 -11.01 32.33 -1.37
N PRO A 80 -10.29 31.24 -1.04
CA PRO A 80 -8.83 31.21 -1.14
C PRO A 80 -8.42 31.40 -2.60
N LYS A 81 -7.56 32.39 -2.86
CA LYS A 81 -6.93 32.57 -4.18
C LYS A 81 -6.23 31.27 -4.57
N LYS A 82 -6.58 30.72 -5.74
CA LYS A 82 -5.93 29.53 -6.33
C LYS A 82 -4.45 29.80 -6.51
N ASN A 83 -3.62 29.29 -5.60
CA ASN A 83 -2.18 29.27 -5.79
C ASN A 83 -1.85 28.32 -6.94
N LYS A 84 -1.04 28.82 -7.89
CA LYS A 84 -0.54 28.07 -9.03
C LYS A 84 0.43 27.02 -8.48
N ILE A 85 0.00 25.75 -8.46
CA ILE A 85 0.81 24.64 -7.95
C ILE A 85 2.02 24.45 -8.86
N ASP A 86 3.22 24.51 -8.27
CA ASP A 86 4.48 24.19 -8.94
C ASP A 86 4.65 22.67 -8.98
N TRP A 87 4.51 22.10 -10.18
CA TRP A 87 4.58 20.66 -10.44
C TRP A 87 6.01 20.13 -10.59
N SER A 88 7.03 21.00 -10.54
CA SER A 88 8.44 20.59 -10.64
C SER A 88 8.96 19.94 -9.35
N ASN A 89 8.25 20.12 -8.23
CA ASN A 89 8.56 19.49 -6.96
C ASN A 89 7.41 18.55 -6.54
N PRO A 90 7.53 17.22 -6.77
CA PRO A 90 6.48 16.27 -6.41
C PRO A 90 6.15 16.30 -4.91
N VAL A 91 7.08 16.71 -4.04
CA VAL A 91 6.83 16.81 -2.59
C VAL A 91 5.87 17.97 -2.27
N ALA A 92 5.96 19.09 -2.98
CA ALA A 92 5.10 20.26 -2.75
C ALA A 92 3.66 20.04 -3.28
N VAL A 93 3.53 19.31 -4.40
CA VAL A 93 2.24 18.86 -4.95
C VAL A 93 1.52 17.91 -3.99
N LEU A 94 2.27 17.06 -3.29
CA LEU A 94 1.72 16.12 -2.33
C LEU A 94 1.30 16.83 -1.03
N ALA A 95 2.15 17.69 -0.46
CA ALA A 95 1.91 18.27 0.87
C ALA A 95 0.75 19.30 0.98
N GLY A 96 0.32 19.92 -0.12
CA GLY A 96 -0.53 21.13 -0.08
C GLY A 96 -2.05 20.92 -0.11
N ASN A 97 -2.53 19.75 -0.54
CA ASN A 97 -3.95 19.45 -0.60
C ASN A 97 -4.05 17.95 -0.89
N TYR A 98 -3.90 17.12 0.15
CA TYR A 98 -3.98 15.69 -0.02
C TYR A 98 -5.39 15.33 -0.45
N GLY A 99 -5.53 15.15 -1.77
CA GLY A 99 -6.74 14.82 -2.48
C GLY A 99 -7.29 13.51 -1.96
N ASN A 100 -8.00 13.58 -0.85
CA ASN A 100 -8.98 12.58 -0.43
C ASN A 100 -10.06 12.41 -1.50
N LEU A 101 -10.14 13.35 -2.44
CA LEU A 101 -11.08 13.38 -3.54
C LEU A 101 -10.41 12.86 -4.83
N LEU A 102 -10.79 11.67 -5.25
CA LEU A 102 -10.57 11.23 -6.62
C LEU A 102 -11.78 11.64 -7.45
N ILE A 103 -11.55 12.11 -8.67
CA ILE A 103 -12.60 12.25 -9.66
C ILE A 103 -12.58 10.98 -10.51
N CYS A 104 -13.63 10.17 -10.41
CA CYS A 104 -13.77 8.92 -11.16
C CYS A 104 -15.12 8.98 -11.88
N ASP A 105 -15.16 8.83 -13.20
CA ASP A 105 -16.41 8.93 -13.98
C ASP A 105 -17.22 10.22 -13.68
N LYS A 106 -16.55 11.36 -13.52
CA LYS A 106 -17.15 12.66 -13.13
C LYS A 106 -17.78 12.69 -11.73
N LYS A 107 -17.55 11.67 -10.91
CA LYS A 107 -18.00 11.61 -9.51
C LYS A 107 -16.82 11.85 -8.58
N GLU A 108 -17.10 12.60 -7.53
CA GLU A 108 -16.18 12.79 -6.43
C GLU A 108 -16.22 11.57 -5.51
N VAL A 109 -15.10 10.86 -5.40
CA VAL A 109 -14.91 9.71 -4.53
C VAL A 109 -13.97 10.10 -3.40
N LYS A 110 -14.45 9.98 -2.17
CA LYS A 110 -13.64 10.21 -0.97
C LYS A 110 -12.79 8.99 -0.64
N LEU A 111 -11.68 8.83 -1.35
CA LEU A 111 -10.83 7.64 -1.30
C LEU A 111 -10.38 7.27 0.11
N LEU A 112 -9.99 8.27 0.92
CA LEU A 112 -9.54 8.01 2.29
C LEU A 112 -10.64 7.37 3.14
N GLU A 113 -11.89 7.82 3.02
CA GLU A 113 -13.02 7.23 3.76
C GLU A 113 -13.19 5.75 3.39
N HIS A 114 -13.03 5.39 2.12
CA HIS A 114 -13.07 4.00 1.66
C HIS A 114 -11.89 3.16 2.14
N ILE A 115 -10.67 3.72 2.18
CA ILE A 115 -9.48 3.05 2.72
C ILE A 115 -9.69 2.72 4.20
N LEU A 116 -10.12 3.72 4.99
CA LEU A 116 -10.33 3.55 6.43
C LEU A 116 -11.46 2.56 6.72
N TYR A 117 -12.59 2.67 6.02
CA TYR A 117 -13.70 1.72 6.13
C TYR A 117 -13.25 0.28 5.80
N TYR A 118 -12.49 0.11 4.71
CA TYR A 118 -11.96 -1.21 4.35
C TYR A 118 -11.05 -1.76 5.46
N ALA A 119 -10.08 -0.95 5.91
CA ALA A 119 -9.14 -1.34 6.95
C ALA A 119 -9.86 -1.77 8.25
N ASP A 120 -10.84 -1.00 8.70
CA ASP A 120 -11.65 -1.32 9.89
C ASP A 120 -12.44 -2.63 9.70
N SER A 121 -13.08 -2.79 8.54
CA SER A 121 -13.88 -3.99 8.24
C SER A 121 -13.03 -5.27 8.21
N ILE A 122 -11.79 -5.18 7.73
CA ILE A 122 -10.87 -6.32 7.67
C ILE A 122 -10.22 -6.56 9.04
N HIS A 123 -9.85 -5.50 9.75
CA HIS A 123 -9.29 -5.59 11.09
C HIS A 123 -10.25 -6.28 12.06
N ALA A 124 -11.55 -5.91 12.02
CA ALA A 124 -12.59 -6.51 12.86
C ALA A 124 -12.76 -8.02 12.63
N LYS A 125 -12.49 -8.51 11.41
CA LYS A 125 -12.61 -9.93 11.04
C LYS A 125 -11.48 -10.81 11.57
N LYS A 126 -10.38 -10.23 12.09
CA LYS A 126 -9.22 -10.98 12.63
C LYS A 126 -8.71 -12.07 11.67
N ILE A 127 -8.65 -11.76 10.37
CA ILE A 127 -8.32 -12.72 9.32
C ILE A 127 -6.88 -13.23 9.52
N PRO A 128 -6.63 -14.55 9.56
CA PRO A 128 -5.28 -15.10 9.78
C PRO A 128 -4.36 -14.83 8.58
N TYR A 129 -3.07 -14.65 8.86
CA TYR A 129 -2.04 -14.49 7.84
C TYR A 129 -1.88 -15.79 7.04
N SER A 130 -1.84 -15.67 5.72
CA SER A 130 -1.66 -16.81 4.81
C SER A 130 -1.28 -16.34 3.43
N GLN A 131 -0.20 -16.87 2.89
CA GLN A 131 0.21 -16.60 1.51
C GLN A 131 -0.70 -17.32 0.51
N ALA A 132 -1.17 -18.53 0.85
CA ALA A 132 -2.03 -19.34 0.00
C ALA A 132 -3.39 -18.66 -0.27
N THR A 133 -3.93 -17.99 0.74
CA THR A 133 -5.19 -17.24 0.61
C THR A 133 -4.94 -15.74 0.46
N ALA A 134 -3.76 -15.30 0.02
CA ALA A 134 -3.42 -13.89 -0.20
C ALA A 134 -3.79 -12.94 0.97
N ASN A 135 -3.66 -13.43 2.20
CA ASN A 135 -3.76 -12.68 3.45
C ASN A 135 -2.38 -12.19 3.95
N ASP A 136 -1.36 -12.25 3.09
CA ASP A 136 -0.04 -11.68 3.39
C ASP A 136 -0.03 -10.15 3.17
N CYS A 137 1.11 -9.49 3.42
CA CYS A 137 1.23 -8.03 3.30
C CYS A 137 0.81 -7.52 1.91
N SER A 138 1.38 -8.08 0.84
CA SER A 138 1.04 -7.74 -0.55
C SER A 138 -0.39 -8.08 -0.92
N GLY A 139 -0.89 -9.26 -0.54
CA GLY A 139 -2.23 -9.72 -0.90
C GLY A 139 -3.32 -8.89 -0.22
N THR A 140 -3.09 -8.51 1.04
CA THR A 140 -3.97 -7.57 1.75
C THR A 140 -4.08 -6.24 1.01
N PHE A 141 -2.93 -5.69 0.58
CA PHE A 141 -2.88 -4.44 -0.17
C PHE A 141 -3.60 -4.55 -1.53
N ILE A 142 -3.35 -5.61 -2.29
CA ILE A 142 -4.00 -5.83 -3.59
C ILE A 142 -5.52 -5.98 -3.44
N ARG A 143 -6.02 -6.62 -2.37
CA ARG A 143 -7.48 -6.70 -2.13
C ARG A 143 -8.11 -5.37 -1.77
N MET A 144 -7.37 -4.52 -1.04
CA MET A 144 -7.81 -3.16 -0.81
C MET A 144 -7.92 -2.43 -2.15
N ASN A 145 -6.91 -2.55 -3.02
CA ASN A 145 -6.95 -1.99 -4.38
C ASN A 145 -8.14 -2.51 -5.20
N GLU A 146 -8.42 -3.81 -5.18
CA GLU A 146 -9.59 -4.39 -5.85
C GLU A 146 -10.92 -3.90 -5.28
N TYR A 147 -11.00 -3.63 -3.97
CA TYR A 147 -12.14 -2.99 -3.34
C TYR A 147 -12.30 -1.53 -3.83
N LEU A 148 -11.21 -0.76 -3.83
CA LEU A 148 -11.21 0.64 -4.27
C LEU A 148 -11.54 0.77 -5.77
N ASN A 149 -11.11 -0.19 -6.59
CA ASN A 149 -11.38 -0.19 -8.03
C ASN A 149 -12.88 -0.32 -8.36
N LYS A 150 -13.72 -0.79 -7.41
CA LYS A 150 -15.19 -0.80 -7.58
C LYS A 150 -15.80 0.60 -7.55
N PHE A 151 -15.14 1.54 -6.88
CA PHE A 151 -15.59 2.93 -6.76
C PHE A 151 -14.88 3.85 -7.76
N CYS A 152 -13.71 3.43 -8.25
CA CYS A 152 -12.92 4.16 -9.24
C CYS A 152 -12.34 3.23 -10.31
N PRO A 153 -13.15 2.71 -11.27
CA PRO A 153 -12.69 1.74 -12.26
C PRO A 153 -11.59 2.26 -13.21
N GLU A 154 -11.55 3.58 -13.41
CA GLU A 154 -10.53 4.27 -14.22
C GLU A 154 -9.15 4.30 -13.53
N SER A 155 -9.10 4.00 -12.22
CA SER A 155 -7.85 3.98 -11.48
C SER A 155 -6.93 2.85 -11.97
N SER A 156 -5.64 3.16 -12.12
CA SER A 156 -4.61 2.17 -12.44
C SER A 156 -4.16 1.40 -11.20
N PHE A 157 -5.09 0.87 -10.40
CA PHE A 157 -4.70 0.05 -9.26
C PHE A 157 -4.30 -1.35 -9.73
N PRO A 158 -3.15 -1.89 -9.26
CA PRO A 158 -2.73 -3.22 -9.65
C PRO A 158 -3.65 -4.28 -9.03
N SER A 159 -3.92 -5.35 -9.79
CA SER A 159 -4.70 -6.52 -9.38
C SER A 159 -3.83 -7.77 -9.26
N PHE A 160 -4.38 -8.86 -8.73
CA PHE A 160 -3.67 -10.15 -8.66
C PHE A 160 -3.26 -10.71 -10.02
N LYS A 161 -3.86 -10.24 -11.12
CA LYS A 161 -3.47 -10.62 -12.48
C LYS A 161 -2.15 -9.99 -12.93
N VAL A 162 -1.77 -8.87 -12.33
CA VAL A 162 -0.62 -8.05 -12.75
C VAL A 162 0.55 -8.21 -11.78
N VAL A 163 0.26 -8.22 -10.48
CA VAL A 163 1.29 -8.32 -9.42
C VAL A 163 0.82 -9.26 -8.33
N ARG A 164 1.76 -9.92 -7.65
CA ARG A 164 1.45 -10.77 -6.49
C ARG A 164 2.30 -10.48 -5.27
N SER A 165 3.58 -10.19 -5.46
CA SER A 165 4.51 -9.98 -4.36
C SER A 165 4.71 -8.49 -4.05
N THR A 166 5.18 -8.19 -2.84
CA THR A 166 5.63 -6.84 -2.45
C THR A 166 6.70 -6.30 -3.39
N ARG A 167 7.56 -7.18 -3.93
CA ARG A 167 8.62 -6.84 -4.86
C ARG A 167 8.05 -6.39 -6.22
N ASP A 168 7.03 -7.08 -6.69
CA ASP A 168 6.35 -6.71 -7.93
C ASP A 168 5.57 -5.41 -7.75
N LEU A 169 4.95 -5.21 -6.58
CA LEU A 169 4.26 -3.97 -6.25
C LEU A 169 5.21 -2.75 -6.26
N VAL A 170 6.38 -2.85 -5.63
CA VAL A 170 7.35 -1.73 -5.66
C VAL A 170 7.84 -1.47 -7.08
N LYS A 171 8.08 -2.51 -7.88
CA LYS A 171 8.44 -2.34 -9.30
C LYS A 171 7.32 -1.63 -10.08
N TYR A 172 6.08 -2.08 -9.92
CA TYR A 172 4.90 -1.53 -10.58
C TYR A 172 4.79 -0.01 -10.34
N TYR A 173 4.83 0.41 -9.07
CA TYR A 173 4.71 1.82 -8.74
C TYR A 173 5.93 2.65 -9.11
N HIS A 174 7.13 2.07 -9.09
CA HIS A 174 8.33 2.74 -9.57
C HIS A 174 8.26 3.04 -11.08
N ASP A 175 7.83 2.04 -11.87
CA ASP A 175 7.72 2.18 -13.31
C ASP A 175 6.66 3.22 -13.68
N ALA A 176 5.58 3.29 -12.88
CA ALA A 176 4.55 4.33 -12.97
C ALA A 176 4.98 5.71 -12.44
N LYS A 177 6.23 5.88 -11.94
CA LYS A 177 6.74 7.13 -11.32
C LYS A 177 5.92 7.60 -10.12
N GLN A 178 5.32 6.66 -9.38
CA GLN A 178 4.45 6.90 -8.23
C GLN A 178 5.14 6.67 -6.88
N LEU A 179 6.47 6.50 -6.85
CA LEU A 179 7.23 6.29 -5.63
C LEU A 179 8.16 7.47 -5.33
N VAL A 180 8.18 7.85 -4.05
CA VAL A 180 9.15 8.80 -3.50
C VAL A 180 10.08 8.06 -2.53
N PHE A 181 11.39 8.10 -2.78
CA PHE A 181 12.38 7.47 -1.89
C PHE A 181 12.69 8.38 -0.70
N ILE A 182 12.41 7.92 0.52
CA ILE A 182 12.68 8.67 1.74
C ILE A 182 13.87 8.06 2.47
N LYS A 183 15.00 8.79 2.48
CA LYS A 183 16.22 8.41 3.22
C LYS A 183 16.10 8.68 4.72
N THR A 184 15.43 9.77 5.08
CA THR A 184 15.29 10.20 6.48
C THR A 184 13.82 10.52 6.74
N PRO A 185 13.05 9.59 7.35
CA PRO A 185 11.61 9.77 7.55
C PRO A 185 11.21 11.08 8.22
N ILE A 186 12.00 11.57 9.20
CA ILE A 186 11.71 12.83 9.89
C ILE A 186 11.78 14.07 8.98
N ASN A 187 12.62 14.03 7.94
CA ASN A 187 12.75 15.12 6.98
C ASN A 187 11.68 15.04 5.87
N SER A 188 10.81 14.04 5.92
CA SER A 188 9.74 13.79 4.95
C SER A 188 8.45 13.36 5.65
N ASP A 189 8.27 13.82 6.88
CA ASP A 189 7.16 13.46 7.75
C ASP A 189 5.81 13.95 7.18
N SER A 190 5.83 15.03 6.38
CA SER A 190 4.68 15.52 5.64
C SER A 190 4.10 14.49 4.67
N LEU A 191 4.92 13.57 4.14
CA LEU A 191 4.50 12.48 3.26
C LEU A 191 3.86 11.31 4.03
N ILE A 192 4.06 11.25 5.35
CA ILE A 192 3.47 10.22 6.21
C ILE A 192 2.10 10.72 6.67
N GLN A 193 1.06 10.20 6.03
CA GLN A 193 -0.32 10.61 6.23
C GLN A 193 -1.30 9.46 5.97
N PRO A 194 -2.52 9.49 6.53
CA PRO A 194 -3.53 8.48 6.25
C PRO A 194 -3.71 8.22 4.74
N GLY A 195 -3.76 6.97 4.33
CA GLY A 195 -3.82 6.53 2.94
C GLY A 195 -2.47 6.41 2.22
N ALA A 196 -1.38 6.92 2.79
CA ALA A 196 -0.04 6.70 2.24
C ALA A 196 0.30 5.20 2.24
N VAL A 197 0.83 4.70 1.13
CA VAL A 197 1.37 3.33 1.05
C VAL A 197 2.85 3.37 1.36
N MET A 198 3.29 2.53 2.30
CA MET A 198 4.67 2.46 2.78
C MET A 198 5.28 1.11 2.41
N PHE A 199 6.41 1.14 1.70
CA PHE A 199 7.24 -0.05 1.45
C PHE A 199 8.40 -0.11 2.43
N TYR A 200 8.72 -1.33 2.88
CA TYR A 200 9.71 -1.63 3.90
C TYR A 200 10.69 -2.69 3.38
N THR A 201 11.97 -2.52 3.72
CA THR A 201 13.01 -3.52 3.49
C THR A 201 13.16 -4.47 4.66
N HIS A 202 13.82 -5.60 4.40
CA HIS A 202 14.21 -6.51 5.46
C HIS A 202 15.28 -5.85 6.35
N GLY A 203 14.85 -5.21 7.43
CA GLY A 203 15.74 -4.68 8.47
C GLY A 203 16.37 -5.83 9.23
N GLY A 204 17.51 -6.34 8.75
CA GLY A 204 18.11 -7.54 9.31
C GLY A 204 19.62 -7.59 9.14
N ARG A 205 20.33 -7.07 10.16
CA ARG A 205 21.73 -7.37 10.53
C ARG A 205 22.82 -6.75 9.64
N GLY A 206 23.17 -5.50 9.93
CA GLY A 206 24.57 -5.05 9.84
C GLY A 206 25.00 -4.19 8.66
N GLY A 207 24.11 -3.84 7.72
CA GLY A 207 24.48 -3.02 6.55
C GLY A 207 23.55 -1.83 6.30
N LYS A 208 24.16 -0.66 6.03
CA LYS A 208 23.50 0.48 5.38
C LYS A 208 23.28 0.13 3.90
N LEU A 209 22.34 -0.75 3.61
CA LEU A 209 21.93 -1.00 2.23
C LEU A 209 21.14 0.21 1.74
N GLU A 210 21.78 1.05 0.94
CA GLU A 210 21.10 2.12 0.22
C GLU A 210 20.17 1.50 -0.82
N ILE A 211 18.87 1.80 -0.72
CA ILE A 211 17.94 1.44 -1.77
C ILE A 211 18.16 2.39 -2.94
N THR A 212 18.36 1.79 -4.10
CA THR A 212 18.43 2.44 -5.41
C THR A 212 17.32 1.87 -6.29
N PRO A 213 16.92 2.58 -7.37
CA PRO A 213 16.03 2.02 -8.38
C PRO A 213 16.44 0.62 -8.88
N GLN A 214 17.74 0.34 -8.92
CA GLN A 214 18.31 -0.91 -9.43
C GLN A 214 18.15 -2.07 -8.45
N ASN A 215 18.17 -1.82 -7.13
CA ASN A 215 18.13 -2.88 -6.12
C ASN A 215 16.82 -2.96 -5.31
N MET A 216 15.94 -1.95 -5.40
CA MET A 216 14.73 -1.86 -4.57
C MET A 216 13.84 -3.10 -4.65
N GLN A 217 13.68 -3.68 -5.83
CA GLN A 217 12.83 -4.84 -6.03
C GLN A 217 13.34 -6.03 -5.21
N SER A 218 14.65 -6.19 -5.06
CA SER A 218 15.24 -7.27 -4.27
C SER A 218 15.13 -7.03 -2.76
N LEU A 219 15.28 -5.77 -2.33
CA LEU A 219 15.40 -5.38 -0.93
C LEU A 219 14.06 -5.21 -0.21
N VAL A 220 13.05 -4.71 -0.91
CA VAL A 220 11.71 -4.47 -0.35
C VAL A 220 10.99 -5.80 -0.15
N ASN A 221 10.46 -6.02 1.05
CA ASN A 221 9.80 -7.28 1.40
C ASN A 221 8.48 -7.10 2.14
N HIS A 222 8.15 -5.88 2.54
CA HIS A 222 6.93 -5.61 3.28
C HIS A 222 6.25 -4.31 2.81
N VAL A 223 4.92 -4.26 2.92
CA VAL A 223 4.08 -3.14 2.50
C VAL A 223 2.94 -2.97 3.49
N GLY A 224 2.58 -1.72 3.76
CA GLY A 224 1.43 -1.37 4.58
C GLY A 224 0.86 -0.02 4.20
N VAL A 225 -0.37 0.24 4.63
CA VAL A 225 -1.08 1.50 4.38
C VAL A 225 -1.17 2.26 5.69
N VAL A 226 -0.78 3.52 5.69
CA VAL A 226 -0.93 4.39 6.87
C VAL A 226 -2.42 4.56 7.14
N TYR A 227 -2.84 4.12 8.32
CA TYR A 227 -4.22 4.21 8.78
C TYR A 227 -4.45 5.53 9.52
N SER A 228 -3.59 5.88 10.47
CA SER A 228 -3.66 7.14 11.21
C SER A 228 -2.27 7.64 11.58
N VAL A 229 -2.17 8.92 11.88
CA VAL A 229 -0.92 9.61 12.18
C VAL A 229 -1.13 10.47 13.43
N GLU A 230 -0.27 10.29 14.43
CA GLU A 230 -0.18 11.14 15.62
C GLU A 230 0.98 12.12 15.40
N ARG A 231 0.68 13.41 15.42
CA ARG A 231 1.68 14.48 15.30
C ARG A 231 1.91 15.14 16.65
N ASP A 232 3.15 15.56 16.88
CA ASP A 232 3.49 16.37 18.03
C ASP A 232 2.79 17.74 17.92
N PRO A 233 2.04 18.17 18.96
CA PRO A 233 1.22 19.38 18.87
C PRO A 233 2.04 20.68 18.81
N THR A 234 3.30 20.64 19.27
CA THR A 234 4.17 21.83 19.33
C THR A 234 4.95 22.01 18.03
N THR A 235 5.47 20.93 17.48
CA THR A 235 6.34 20.92 16.30
C THR A 235 5.62 20.54 15.01
N GLY A 236 4.44 19.91 15.10
CA GLY A 236 3.72 19.36 13.96
C GLY A 236 4.34 18.08 13.36
N VAL A 237 5.50 17.65 13.86
CA VAL A 237 6.25 16.48 13.36
C VAL A 237 5.50 15.20 13.68
N VAL A 238 5.52 14.21 12.77
CA VAL A 238 4.94 12.91 13.08
C VAL A 238 5.66 12.24 14.25
N LYS A 239 4.89 11.89 15.29
CA LYS A 239 5.35 11.18 16.48
C LYS A 239 5.11 9.68 16.36
N ASN A 240 3.93 9.27 15.88
CA ASN A 240 3.56 7.87 15.67
C ASN A 240 2.62 7.75 14.45
N TYR A 241 2.48 6.52 13.95
CA TYR A 241 1.41 6.20 13.01
C TYR A 241 0.92 4.76 13.23
N LEU A 242 -0.27 4.47 12.72
CA LEU A 242 -0.83 3.13 12.64
C LEU A 242 -0.73 2.63 11.20
N LEU A 243 -0.44 1.34 11.02
CA LEU A 243 -0.42 0.68 9.71
C LEU A 243 -1.50 -0.38 9.61
N PHE A 244 -2.22 -0.38 8.50
CA PHE A 244 -3.03 -1.51 8.04
C PHE A 244 -2.22 -2.39 7.08
N HIS A 245 -2.00 -3.66 7.43
CA HIS A 245 -1.24 -4.62 6.62
C HIS A 245 -1.45 -6.07 7.04
N GLY A 246 -0.98 -7.00 6.20
CA GLY A 246 -0.79 -8.40 6.58
C GLY A 246 0.52 -8.56 7.36
N GLN A 247 0.45 -8.97 8.63
CA GLN A 247 1.60 -8.90 9.54
C GLN A 247 2.61 -10.04 9.33
N ASN A 248 2.36 -11.22 9.90
CA ASN A 248 3.26 -12.37 9.84
C ASN A 248 2.49 -13.66 10.20
N PRO A 249 3.05 -14.87 10.02
CA PRO A 249 2.30 -16.11 10.29
C PRO A 249 1.71 -16.25 11.71
N LYS A 250 2.22 -15.51 12.71
CA LYS A 250 1.68 -15.53 14.08
C LYS A 250 0.60 -14.48 14.33
N ARG A 251 0.44 -13.49 13.43
CA ARG A 251 -0.50 -12.38 13.56
C ARG A 251 -1.22 -12.12 12.24
N GLY A 252 -2.55 -12.09 12.29
CA GLY A 252 -3.39 -11.87 11.12
C GLY A 252 -3.23 -10.50 10.46
N ILE A 253 -4.11 -10.25 9.49
CA ILE A 253 -4.31 -8.93 8.91
C ILE A 253 -4.86 -8.01 10.00
N GLY A 254 -4.36 -6.77 10.07
CA GLY A 254 -4.95 -5.80 10.97
C GLY A 254 -4.21 -4.47 11.02
N ILE A 255 -4.66 -3.63 11.96
CA ILE A 255 -4.07 -2.34 12.27
C ILE A 255 -3.06 -2.53 13.40
N THR A 256 -1.84 -2.07 13.21
CA THR A 256 -0.76 -2.16 14.23
C THR A 256 -0.17 -0.81 14.58
N LYS A 257 0.08 -0.59 15.87
CA LYS A 257 0.74 0.61 16.41
C LYS A 257 2.24 0.44 16.49
N TYR A 258 2.96 0.91 15.48
CA TYR A 258 4.41 1.12 15.50
C TYR A 258 4.64 2.20 14.43
N HIS A 259 5.51 3.20 14.57
CA HIS A 259 6.91 2.98 14.26
C HIS A 259 7.87 4.15 14.56
N LEU A 260 7.47 5.39 14.85
CA LEU A 260 8.44 6.50 14.70
C LEU A 260 9.54 6.61 15.78
N GLU A 261 9.22 6.45 17.06
CA GLU A 261 10.24 6.60 18.12
C GLU A 261 11.25 5.44 18.15
N SER A 262 10.86 4.22 17.73
CA SER A 262 11.77 3.07 17.63
C SER A 262 12.56 3.02 16.32
N LEU A 263 12.04 3.64 15.26
CA LEU A 263 12.73 3.76 13.97
C LEU A 263 13.96 4.66 14.06
N MET A 264 13.89 5.76 14.82
CA MET A 264 15.00 6.71 14.94
C MET A 264 16.19 6.16 15.73
N VAL A 265 15.96 5.23 16.66
CA VAL A 265 17.02 4.74 17.57
C VAL A 265 17.58 3.37 17.14
N ARG A 266 16.83 2.54 16.39
CA ARG A 266 17.23 1.14 16.16
C ARG A 266 17.18 0.62 14.73
N VAL A 267 16.71 1.39 13.75
CA VAL A 267 16.55 0.87 12.38
C VAL A 267 17.13 1.84 11.34
N PRO A 268 18.46 1.85 11.13
CA PRO A 268 19.13 2.71 10.15
C PRO A 268 18.78 2.38 8.68
N SER A 269 17.93 1.39 8.43
CA SER A 269 17.58 0.90 7.10
C SER A 269 16.07 0.84 6.91
N LEU A 270 15.35 1.87 7.37
CA LEU A 270 14.00 2.13 6.91
C LEU A 270 14.05 3.17 5.80
N ILE A 271 14.04 2.70 4.56
CA ILE A 271 13.71 3.57 3.43
C ILE A 271 12.23 3.35 3.17
N LEU A 272 11.50 4.41 3.47
CA LEU A 272 10.09 4.52 3.24
C LEU A 272 9.89 4.94 1.78
N MET A 273 9.13 4.17 1.02
CA MET A 273 8.57 4.67 -0.23
C MET A 273 7.12 5.03 0.00
N VAL A 274 6.79 6.31 -0.19
CA VAL A 274 5.40 6.79 -0.10
C VAL A 274 4.80 6.82 -1.50
N MET A 275 3.71 6.08 -1.67
CA MET A 275 2.75 6.36 -2.74
C MET A 275 1.63 7.22 -2.16
N VAL A 276 1.36 8.34 -2.81
CA VAL A 276 0.11 9.08 -2.60
C VAL A 276 -0.80 8.71 -3.74
N LEU A 277 -1.97 8.16 -3.41
CA LEU A 277 -3.03 7.85 -4.36
C LEU A 277 -3.64 9.18 -4.83
N ASN A 278 -2.92 9.92 -5.68
CA ASN A 278 -3.36 11.22 -6.17
C ASN A 278 -3.97 11.07 -7.57
N SER A 279 -5.21 11.56 -7.74
CA SER A 279 -5.94 11.67 -9.01
C SER A 279 -5.23 12.56 -10.04
N GLY A 280 -4.30 13.41 -9.61
CA GLY A 280 -3.64 14.38 -10.48
C GLY A 280 -2.66 13.81 -11.50
N TRP A 281 -2.19 12.57 -11.34
CA TRP A 281 -1.16 12.00 -12.23
C TRP A 281 -1.70 11.39 -13.53
N GLN A 282 -3.01 11.13 -13.63
CA GLN A 282 -3.60 10.52 -14.83
C GLN A 282 -4.11 11.51 -15.87
N LEU A 283 -4.08 12.83 -15.61
CA LEU A 283 -4.75 13.80 -16.50
C LEU A 283 -3.90 14.45 -17.59
N ARG A 284 -2.61 14.12 -17.76
CA ARG A 284 -1.81 14.64 -18.90
C ARG A 284 -0.70 13.67 -19.32
N GLN A 285 -1.03 12.72 -20.19
CA GLN A 285 -0.16 12.29 -21.28
C GLN A 285 -0.87 12.56 -22.60
#